data_AF-A0A136P482-F1
#
_entry.id   AF-A0A136P482-F1
#
_cell.length_a   1.000
_cell.length_b   1.000
_cell.length_c   1.000
_cell.angle_alpha   90.00
_cell.angle_beta   90.00
_cell.angle_gamma   90.00
#
_symmetry.space_group_name_H-M   'P 1'
#
loop_
_entity.id
_entity.type
_entity.pdbx_description
1 polymer ?
#
loop_
_entity_poly.entity_id
_entity_poly.type
_entity_poly.pdbx_seq_one_letter_code
_entity_poly.pdbx_strand_id
1 'polypeptide(L)'
;MIVFNAPFSNTRSVVELVLGEIIMLMRGIINKNSMLHSGIWDKSSSGSYEVRGKKLGIIGYGKIGSQLSVLAEDLGMEVYYYDILEKLALGNAKKCRSMKELLKKM
;
A
#
# COMPACT_ATOMS: atom_id res chain seq x y z
N MET A 1 5.61 -23.81 -31.92
CA MET A 1 4.74 -23.78 -30.72
C MET A 1 4.67 -22.34 -30.25
N ILE A 2 3.47 -21.81 -30.02
CA ILE A 2 3.27 -20.43 -29.52
C ILE A 2 2.95 -20.52 -28.04
N VAL A 3 3.61 -19.71 -27.22
CA VAL A 3 3.43 -19.66 -25.76
C VAL A 3 2.65 -18.40 -25.43
N PHE A 4 1.62 -18.55 -24.59
CA PHE A 4 0.79 -17.45 -24.10
C PHE A 4 0.92 -17.34 -22.58
N ASN A 5 0.81 -16.11 -22.07
CA ASN A 5 0.65 -15.80 -20.66
C ASN A 5 -0.55 -14.85 -20.48
N ALA A 6 -0.98 -14.67 -19.22
CA ALA A 6 -2.05 -13.74 -18.86
C ALA A 6 -1.48 -12.56 -18.07
N PRO A 7 -0.74 -11.63 -18.73
CA PRO A 7 -0.26 -10.45 -18.04
C PRO A 7 -1.46 -9.65 -17.53
N PHE A 8 -1.35 -9.10 -16.31
CA PHE A 8 -2.33 -8.20 -15.66
C PHE A 8 -3.61 -8.84 -15.08
N SER A 9 -3.83 -10.15 -15.24
CA SER A 9 -5.04 -10.81 -14.70
C SER A 9 -5.16 -10.74 -13.18
N ASN A 10 -4.04 -10.59 -12.47
CA ASN A 10 -3.96 -10.56 -11.01
C ASN A 10 -3.92 -9.13 -10.41
N THR A 11 -4.10 -8.09 -11.23
CA THR A 11 -3.91 -6.69 -10.77
C THR A 11 -4.74 -6.38 -9.52
N ARG A 12 -6.04 -6.71 -9.55
CA ARG A 12 -6.96 -6.40 -8.44
C ARG A 12 -6.62 -7.18 -7.17
N SER A 13 -6.31 -8.47 -7.30
CA SER A 13 -5.95 -9.32 -6.17
C SER A 13 -4.70 -8.82 -5.45
N VAL A 14 -3.68 -8.35 -6.18
CA VAL A 14 -2.48 -7.76 -5.58
C VAL A 14 -2.81 -6.46 -4.84
N VAL A 15 -3.66 -5.61 -5.43
CA VAL A 15 -4.08 -4.34 -4.79
C VAL A 15 -4.79 -4.60 -3.47
N GLU A 16 -5.76 -5.54 -3.45
CA GLU A 16 -6.52 -5.87 -2.25
C GLU A 16 -5.63 -6.47 -1.15
N LEU A 17 -4.69 -7.34 -1.53
CA LEU A 17 -3.72 -7.91 -0.59
C LEU A 17 -2.86 -6.83 0.07
N VAL A 18 -2.24 -5.95 -0.72
CA VAL A 18 -1.37 -4.88 -0.21
C VAL A 18 -2.14 -3.94 0.73
N LEU A 19 -3.37 -3.58 0.36
CA LEU A 19 -4.20 -2.73 1.20
C LEU A 19 -4.55 -3.38 2.54
N GLY A 20 -4.91 -4.67 2.52
CA GLY A 20 -5.14 -5.47 3.71
C GLY A 20 -3.91 -5.52 4.62
N GLU A 21 -2.73 -5.81 4.05
CA GLU A 21 -1.46 -5.87 4.77
C GLU A 21 -1.09 -4.52 5.40
N ILE A 22 -1.26 -3.41 4.69
CA ILE A 22 -1.04 -2.06 5.24
C ILE A 22 -1.89 -1.85 6.50
N ILE A 23 -3.19 -2.19 6.45
CA ILE A 23 -4.08 -2.05 7.60
C ILE A 23 -3.64 -2.97 8.75
N MET A 24 -3.30 -4.23 8.45
CA MET A 24 -2.87 -5.20 9.46
C MET A 24 -1.58 -4.76 10.18
N LEU A 25 -0.60 -4.27 9.42
CA LEU A 25 0.67 -3.77 9.95
C LEU A 25 0.46 -2.52 10.80
N MET A 26 -0.31 -1.55 10.31
CA MET A 26 -0.61 -0.31 11.03
C MET A 26 -1.35 -0.54 12.35
N ARG A 27 -2.13 -1.61 12.44
CA ARG A 27 -2.88 -2.00 13.64
C ARG A 27 -2.13 -3.00 14.54
N GLY A 28 -0.94 -3.44 14.13
CA GLY A 28 -0.15 -4.44 14.84
C GLY A 28 -0.84 -5.81 14.98
N ILE A 29 -1.74 -6.15 14.06
CA ILE A 29 -2.63 -7.30 14.19
C ILE A 29 -1.86 -8.62 14.14
N ILE A 30 -0.80 -8.71 13.33
CA ILE A 30 -0.01 -9.96 13.18
C ILE A 30 0.57 -10.40 14.55
N ASN A 31 1.19 -9.48 15.28
CA ASN A 31 1.76 -9.77 16.59
C ASN A 31 0.67 -10.09 17.62
N LYS A 32 -0.40 -9.28 17.66
CA LYS A 32 -1.54 -9.49 18.57
C LYS A 32 -2.24 -10.83 18.33
N ASN A 33 -2.35 -11.25 17.07
CA ASN A 33 -2.90 -12.54 16.70
C ASN A 33 -2.03 -13.69 17.22
N SER A 34 -0.71 -13.62 17.04
CA SER A 34 0.23 -14.62 17.56
C SER A 34 0.19 -14.73 19.09
N MET A 35 0.14 -13.57 19.78
CA MET A 35 0.00 -13.51 21.24
C MET A 35 -1.30 -14.17 21.71
N LEU A 36 -2.41 -13.88 21.02
CA LEU A 36 -3.71 -14.43 21.36
C LEU A 36 -3.76 -15.95 21.20
N HIS A 37 -3.21 -16.49 20.11
CA HIS A 37 -3.05 -17.93 19.92
C HIS A 37 -2.19 -18.58 21.02
N SER A 38 -1.30 -17.79 21.66
CA SER A 38 -0.49 -18.22 22.80
C SER A 38 -1.17 -17.98 24.16
N GLY A 39 -2.46 -17.62 24.18
CA GLY A 39 -3.23 -17.35 25.41
C GLY A 39 -3.05 -15.95 25.99
N ILE A 40 -2.31 -15.06 25.32
CA ILE A 40 -2.04 -13.70 25.78
C ILE A 40 -2.97 -12.72 25.07
N TRP A 41 -3.89 -12.10 25.81
CA TRP A 41 -4.78 -11.06 25.29
C TRP A 41 -4.21 -9.65 25.54
N ASP A 42 -3.53 -9.08 24.56
CA ASP A 42 -3.05 -7.69 24.61
C ASP A 42 -4.05 -6.72 23.96
N LYS A 43 -4.78 -5.98 24.81
CA LYS A 43 -5.77 -4.97 24.42
C LYS A 43 -5.19 -3.56 24.24
N SER A 44 -3.87 -3.39 24.32
CA SER A 44 -3.24 -2.08 24.21
C SER A 44 -3.44 -1.45 22.82
N SER A 45 -3.69 -0.15 22.80
CA SER A 45 -3.68 0.67 21.58
C SER A 45 -2.30 1.25 21.27
N SER A 46 -1.30 1.03 22.13
CA SER A 46 0.06 1.53 21.92
C SER A 46 0.61 1.01 20.59
N GLY A 47 1.16 1.93 19.78
CA GLY A 47 1.70 1.60 18.47
C GLY A 47 0.68 1.15 17.41
N SER A 48 -0.63 1.28 17.67
CA SER A 48 -1.69 0.99 16.69
C SER A 48 -2.25 2.28 16.11
N TYR A 49 -2.23 2.39 14.79
CA TYR A 49 -2.59 3.61 14.06
C TYR A 49 -3.65 3.34 13.00
N GLU A 50 -4.50 4.34 12.74
CA GLU A 50 -5.34 4.35 11.55
C GLU A 50 -4.53 4.73 10.31
N VAL A 51 -4.92 4.19 9.15
CA VAL A 51 -4.31 4.51 7.86
C VAL A 51 -4.71 5.88 7.33
N ARG A 52 -5.87 6.39 7.75
CA ARG A 52 -6.36 7.72 7.34
C ARG A 52 -5.38 8.81 7.75
N GLY A 53 -5.08 9.72 6.82
CA GLY A 53 -4.13 10.82 6.98
C GLY A 53 -2.67 10.35 7.03
N LYS A 54 -2.37 9.08 6.75
CA LYS A 54 -1.00 8.58 6.63
C LYS A 54 -0.55 8.65 5.18
N LYS A 55 0.76 8.68 4.98
CA LYS A 55 1.35 8.75 3.65
C LYS A 55 1.62 7.34 3.13
N LEU A 56 1.26 7.09 1.88
CA LEU A 56 1.65 5.88 1.15
C LEU A 56 2.60 6.24 0.03
N GLY A 57 3.79 5.63 0.03
CA GLY A 57 4.77 5.77 -1.04
C GLY A 57 4.74 4.57 -1.98
N ILE A 58 4.53 4.79 -3.27
CA ILE A 58 4.47 3.75 -4.30
C ILE A 58 5.68 3.86 -5.22
N ILE A 59 6.45 2.78 -5.37
CA ILE A 59 7.55 2.68 -6.33
C ILE A 59 7.07 1.81 -7.51
N GLY A 60 6.99 2.41 -8.69
CA GLY A 60 6.37 1.82 -9.88
C GLY A 60 4.88 2.14 -9.96
N TYR A 61 4.51 3.01 -10.90
CA TYR A 61 3.15 3.54 -11.09
C TYR A 61 2.52 3.01 -12.39
N GLY A 62 2.61 1.69 -12.55
CA GLY A 62 1.89 0.93 -13.58
C GLY A 62 0.47 0.56 -13.14
N LYS A 63 -0.13 -0.47 -13.76
CA LYS A 63 -1.54 -0.86 -13.51
C LYS A 63 -1.87 -1.13 -12.04
N ILE A 64 -0.98 -1.84 -11.32
CA ILE A 64 -1.18 -2.15 -9.90
C ILE A 64 -1.03 -0.88 -9.06
N GLY A 65 0.09 -0.15 -9.24
CA GLY A 65 0.38 1.06 -8.44
C GLY A 65 -0.69 2.14 -8.58
N SER A 66 -1.21 2.35 -9.79
CA SER A 66 -2.27 3.33 -10.04
C SER A 66 -3.64 2.91 -9.51
N GLN A 67 -3.98 1.61 -9.52
CA GLN A 67 -5.19 1.13 -8.86
C GLN A 67 -5.07 1.18 -7.33
N LEU A 68 -3.92 0.81 -6.79
CA LEU A 68 -3.63 0.91 -5.36
C LEU A 68 -3.73 2.37 -4.89
N SER A 69 -3.21 3.34 -5.65
CA SER A 69 -3.30 4.74 -5.26
C SER A 69 -4.73 5.22 -5.12
N VAL A 70 -5.62 4.85 -6.05
CA VAL A 70 -7.03 5.26 -6.00
C VAL A 70 -7.69 4.75 -4.72
N LEU A 71 -7.55 3.45 -4.41
CA LEU A 71 -8.16 2.88 -3.20
C LEU A 71 -7.53 3.40 -1.92
N ALA A 72 -6.22 3.66 -1.91
CA ALA A 72 -5.54 4.26 -0.76
C ALA A 72 -6.04 5.69 -0.50
N GLU A 73 -6.26 6.48 -1.55
CA GLU A 73 -6.88 7.81 -1.44
C GLU A 73 -8.32 7.74 -0.93
N ASP A 74 -9.11 6.74 -1.37
CA ASP A 74 -10.48 6.52 -0.88
C ASP A 74 -10.50 6.16 0.63
N LEU A 75 -9.45 5.51 1.14
CA LEU A 75 -9.24 5.30 2.58
C LEU A 75 -8.68 6.54 3.31
N GLY A 76 -8.48 7.65 2.60
CA GLY A 76 -8.00 8.92 3.12
C GLY A 76 -6.49 8.98 3.34
N MET A 77 -5.70 8.15 2.64
CA MET A 77 -4.24 8.24 2.66
C MET A 77 -3.74 9.35 1.72
N GLU A 78 -2.59 9.93 2.03
CA GLU A 78 -1.87 10.81 1.12
C GLU A 78 -0.91 9.98 0.25
N VAL A 79 -1.19 9.89 -1.06
CA VAL A 79 -0.38 9.04 -1.95
C VAL A 79 0.72 9.82 -2.64
N TYR A 80 1.93 9.28 -2.58
CA TYR A 80 3.09 9.72 -3.34
C TYR A 80 3.61 8.57 -4.18
N TYR A 81 4.13 8.86 -5.37
CA TYR A 81 4.71 7.80 -6.21
C TYR A 81 5.99 8.23 -6.92
N TYR A 82 6.81 7.24 -7.25
CA TYR A 82 7.97 7.38 -8.12
C TYR A 82 7.92 6.29 -9.19
N ASP A 83 8.18 6.67 -10.43
CA ASP A 83 8.38 5.76 -11.57
C ASP A 83 9.52 6.31 -12.43
N ILE A 84 10.27 5.42 -13.07
CA ILE A 84 11.36 5.79 -13.99
C ILE A 84 10.80 6.38 -15.30
N LEU A 85 9.57 6.03 -15.66
CA LEU A 85 8.85 6.56 -16.81
C LEU A 85 7.92 7.69 -16.38
N GLU A 86 7.60 8.57 -17.33
CA GLU A 86 6.55 9.56 -17.15
C GLU A 86 5.20 8.84 -17.05
N LYS A 87 4.54 8.96 -15.89
CA LYS A 87 3.20 8.44 -15.63
C LYS A 87 2.32 9.59 -15.15
N LEU A 88 1.13 9.71 -15.76
CA LEU A 88 0.10 10.63 -15.30
C LEU A 88 -0.42 10.19 -13.93
N ALA A 89 -0.49 11.13 -13.00
CA ALA A 89 -1.11 10.91 -11.70
C ALA A 89 -2.62 10.66 -11.87
N LEU A 90 -3.16 9.72 -11.10
CA LEU A 90 -4.61 9.57 -10.93
C LEU A 90 -5.01 10.18 -9.59
N GLY A 91 -6.13 10.91 -9.56
CA GLY A 91 -6.62 11.54 -8.34
C GLY A 91 -5.66 12.60 -7.81
N ASN A 92 -5.34 12.54 -6.52
CA ASN A 92 -4.47 13.50 -5.84
C ASN A 92 -3.03 12.99 -5.66
N ALA A 93 -2.67 11.89 -6.35
CA ALA A 93 -1.38 11.24 -6.18
C ALA A 93 -0.23 12.17 -6.61
N LYS A 94 0.77 12.33 -5.74
CA LYS A 94 1.86 13.29 -5.94
C LYS A 94 3.10 12.58 -6.48
N LYS A 95 3.53 12.94 -7.69
CA LYS A 95 4.77 12.42 -8.29
C LYS A 95 6.02 12.95 -7.58
N CYS A 96 6.96 12.06 -7.28
CA CYS A 96 8.31 12.36 -6.83
C CYS A 96 9.30 12.23 -8.00
N ARG A 97 10.35 13.05 -8.01
CA ARG A 97 11.37 13.09 -9.07
C ARG A 97 12.42 11.99 -8.94
N SER A 98 12.57 11.44 -7.74
CA SER A 98 13.49 10.35 -7.46
C SER A 98 12.95 9.44 -6.36
N MET A 99 13.39 8.19 -6.33
CA MET A 99 13.11 7.27 -5.23
C MET A 99 13.57 7.83 -3.88
N LYS A 100 14.72 8.53 -3.85
CA LYS A 100 15.23 9.17 -2.64
C LYS A 100 14.31 10.28 -2.12
N GLU A 101 13.70 11.04 -3.02
CA GLU A 101 12.70 12.05 -2.64
C GLU A 101 11.46 11.40 -2.01
N LEU A 102 10.97 10.31 -2.62
CA LEU A 102 9.82 9.56 -2.11
C LEU A 102 10.08 9.06 -0.68
N LEU A 103 11.21 8.39 -0.46
CA LEU A 103 11.57 7.82 0.85
C LEU A 103 11.76 8.90 1.94
N LYS A 104 12.17 10.12 1.57
CA LYS A 104 12.28 11.24 2.52
C LYS A 104 10.93 11.82 2.96
N LYS A 105 9.85 11.55 2.22
CA LYS A 105 8.51 12.05 2.53
C LYS A 105 7.72 11.12 3.45
N MET A 106 8.13 9.86 3.53
CA MET A 106 7.57 8.81 4.39
C MET A 106 8.11 8.99 5.81
#